data_AF-A0A0D6NML9-F1
#
_entry.id   AF-A0A0D6NML9-F1
#
_cell.length_a   1.000
_cell.length_b   1.000
_cell.length_c   1.000
_cell.angle_alpha   90.00
_cell.angle_beta   90.00
_cell.angle_gamma   90.00
#
_symmetry.space_group_name_H-M   'P 1'
#
loop_
_entity.id
_entity.type
_entity.pdbx_description
1 polymer ?
#
loop_
_entity_poly.entity_id
_entity_poly.type
_entity_poly.pdbx_seq_one_letter_code
_entity_poly.pdbx_strand_id
1 'polypeptide(L)'
;MRTRDEQIDSLYHDYIYTALSRSDFRAHILEAESRAEQRVRAEIGRDSERLDWLEKTRSVVLEDADNGWCVTIGGIEFSLREETARNAIDAAREVE
;
A
#
# COMPACT_ATOMS: atom_id res chain seq x y z
N MET A 1 27.56 13.92 0.94
CA MET A 1 26.19 13.42 0.68
C MET A 1 25.66 14.22 -0.50
N ARG A 2 25.18 13.58 -1.57
CA ARG A 2 24.67 14.31 -2.74
C ARG A 2 23.27 14.84 -2.45
N THR A 3 22.95 16.02 -2.99
CA THR A 3 21.60 16.59 -2.93
C THR A 3 20.67 15.85 -3.90
N ARG A 4 19.36 16.00 -3.72
CA ARG A 4 18.35 15.41 -4.62
C ARG A 4 18.55 15.84 -6.06
N ASP A 5 18.88 17.10 -6.30
CA ASP A 5 19.11 17.61 -7.64
C ASP A 5 20.40 17.02 -8.26
N GLU A 6 21.47 16.89 -7.48
CA GLU A 6 22.69 16.20 -7.92
C GLU A 6 22.47 14.71 -8.21
N GLN A 7 21.55 14.06 -7.50
CA GLN A 7 21.18 12.66 -7.76
C GLN A 7 20.39 12.54 -9.06
N ILE A 8 19.39 13.40 -9.29
CA ILE A 8 18.61 13.42 -10.53
C ILE A 8 19.53 13.72 -11.73
N ASP A 9 20.45 14.66 -11.58
CA ASP A 9 21.41 15.00 -12.63
C ASP A 9 22.41 13.86 -12.90
N SER A 10 22.86 13.15 -11.86
CA SER A 10 23.70 11.95 -12.01
C SER A 10 22.95 10.87 -12.78
N LEU A 11 21.68 10.61 -12.43
CA LEU A 11 20.85 9.64 -13.13
C LEU A 11 20.62 10.03 -14.59
N TYR A 12 20.42 11.32 -14.87
CA TYR A 12 20.31 11.82 -16.24
C TYR A 12 21.58 11.53 -17.04
N HIS A 13 22.77 11.74 -16.46
CA HIS A 13 24.05 11.49 -17.13
C HIS A 13 24.27 10.00 -17.45
N ASP A 14 23.85 9.12 -16.54
CA ASP A 14 23.89 7.67 -16.76
C ASP A 14 22.84 7.20 -17.81
N TYR A 15 21.79 8.01 -18.02
CA TYR A 15 20.64 7.72 -18.89
C TYR A 15 20.72 8.38 -20.29
N ILE A 16 21.87 8.98 -20.66
CA ILE A 16 22.14 9.69 -21.95
C ILE A 16 21.95 8.81 -23.22
N TYR A 17 21.52 7.55 -23.09
CA TYR A 17 21.07 6.73 -24.22
C TYR A 17 19.64 7.00 -24.70
N THR A 18 18.86 7.83 -24.00
CA THR A 18 17.49 8.18 -24.39
C THR A 18 17.41 9.63 -24.90
N ALA A 19 16.65 9.84 -25.98
CA ALA A 19 16.51 11.13 -26.67
C ALA A 19 15.72 12.21 -25.88
N LEU A 20 15.57 12.06 -24.56
CA LEU A 20 14.79 12.97 -23.72
C LEU A 20 15.65 14.19 -23.34
N SER A 21 15.03 15.37 -23.30
CA SER A 21 15.68 16.54 -22.73
C SER A 21 15.84 16.40 -21.21
N ARG A 22 16.83 17.08 -20.62
CA ARG A 22 17.03 17.09 -19.15
C ARG A 22 15.78 17.53 -18.39
N SER A 23 15.01 18.48 -18.94
CA SER A 23 13.75 18.92 -18.35
C SER A 23 12.69 17.82 -18.37
N ASP A 24 12.56 17.08 -19.47
CA ASP A 24 11.58 16.01 -19.60
C ASP A 24 11.94 14.83 -18.70
N PHE A 25 13.22 14.47 -18.63
CA PHE A 25 13.71 13.46 -17.69
C PHE A 25 13.40 13.83 -16.23
N ARG A 26 13.70 15.08 -15.83
CA ARG A 26 13.37 15.56 -14.49
C ARG A 26 11.87 15.52 -14.21
N ALA A 27 11.04 15.93 -15.17
CA ALA A 27 9.59 15.88 -15.04
C ALA A 27 9.09 14.45 -14.82
N HIS A 28 9.62 13.48 -15.57
CA HIS A 28 9.26 12.06 -15.40
C HIS A 28 9.66 11.50 -14.04
N ILE A 29 10.84 11.83 -13.51
CA ILE A 29 11.25 11.40 -12.17
C ILE A 29 10.31 11.98 -11.11
N LEU A 30 10.01 13.27 -11.18
CA LEU A 30 9.10 13.94 -10.23
C LEU A 30 7.68 13.36 -10.30
N GLU A 31 7.18 13.06 -11.50
CA GLU A 31 5.88 12.43 -11.69
C GLU A 31 5.86 11.00 -11.12
N ALA A 32 6.91 10.22 -11.37
CA ALA A 32 7.04 8.86 -10.85
C ALA A 32 7.10 8.85 -9.31
N GLU A 33 7.85 9.76 -8.71
CA GLU A 33 7.90 9.97 -7.26
C GLU A 33 6.53 10.37 -6.71
N SER A 34 5.85 11.33 -7.36
CA SER A 34 4.51 11.76 -6.95
C SER A 34 3.50 10.61 -6.99
N ARG A 35 3.50 9.79 -8.05
CA ARG A 35 2.67 8.59 -8.14
C ARG A 35 3.00 7.55 -7.08
N ALA A 36 4.28 7.36 -6.77
CA ALA A 36 4.71 6.47 -5.69
C ALA A 36 4.18 6.97 -4.33
N GLU A 37 4.34 8.25 -4.04
CA GLU A 37 3.83 8.87 -2.82
C GLU A 37 2.30 8.76 -2.71
N GLN A 38 1.57 9.03 -3.79
CA GLN A 38 0.11 8.89 -3.82
C GLN A 38 -0.34 7.45 -3.53
N ARG A 39 0.34 6.44 -4.09
CA ARG A 39 0.05 5.03 -3.81
C ARG A 39 0.28 4.68 -2.34
N VAL A 40 1.39 5.12 -1.76
CA VAL A 40 1.69 4.91 -0.33
C VAL A 40 0.65 5.59 0.55
N ARG A 41 0.29 6.85 0.25
CA ARG A 41 -0.76 7.57 0.99
C ARG A 41 -2.11 6.85 0.91
N ALA A 42 -2.47 6.31 -0.26
CA ALA A 42 -3.70 5.54 -0.43
C ALA A 42 -3.67 4.20 0.35
N GLU A 43 -2.52 3.54 0.44
CA GLU A 43 -2.36 2.34 1.27
C GLU A 43 -2.47 2.66 2.76
N ILE A 44 -1.81 3.74 3.22
CA ILE A 44 -1.93 4.23 4.59
C ILE A 44 -3.37 4.58 4.92
N GLY A 45 -4.09 5.26 4.02
CA GLY A 45 -5.50 5.59 4.24
C GLY A 45 -6.37 4.35 4.45
N ARG A 46 -6.18 3.30 3.63
CA ARG A 46 -6.89 2.03 3.81
C ARG A 46 -6.51 1.33 5.11
N ASP A 47 -5.23 1.34 5.49
CA ASP A 47 -4.80 0.78 6.77
C ASP A 47 -5.38 1.54 7.96
N SER A 48 -5.48 2.87 7.88
CA SER A 48 -6.17 3.69 8.89
C SER A 48 -7.64 3.31 9.00
N GLU A 49 -8.36 3.13 7.88
CA GLU A 49 -9.76 2.69 7.93
C GLU A 49 -9.93 1.29 8.55
N ARG A 50 -8.99 0.36 8.31
CA ARG A 50 -8.98 -0.96 8.95
C ARG A 50 -8.77 -0.85 10.46
N LEU A 51 -7.86 0.02 10.90
CA LEU A 51 -7.63 0.28 12.32
C LEU A 51 -8.85 0.93 12.97
N ASP A 52 -9.48 1.91 12.32
CA ASP A 52 -10.70 2.54 12.82
C ASP A 52 -11.86 1.54 12.95
N TRP A 53 -11.95 0.57 12.04
CA TRP A 53 -12.91 -0.53 12.15
C TRP A 53 -12.57 -1.45 13.33
N LEU A 54 -11.31 -1.90 13.44
CA LEU A 54 -10.85 -2.74 14.56
C LEU A 54 -11.06 -2.07 15.92
N GLU A 55 -10.89 -0.75 16.02
CA GLU A 55 -11.13 0.02 17.25
C GLU A 55 -12.61 -0.01 17.66
N LYS A 56 -13.54 0.03 16.69
CA LYS A 56 -14.98 0.01 16.95
C LYS A 56 -15.53 -1.38 17.20
N THR A 57 -14.86 -2.41 16.70
CA THR A 57 -15.31 -3.80 16.78
C THR A 57 -14.90 -4.44 18.10
N ARG A 58 -15.89 -4.82 18.91
CA ARG A 58 -15.72 -5.26 20.31
C ARG A 58 -14.75 -6.44 20.51
N SER A 59 -14.66 -7.36 19.55
CA SER A 59 -13.80 -8.53 19.61
C SER A 59 -13.55 -9.03 18.19
N VAL A 60 -12.28 -9.00 17.77
CA VAL A 60 -11.83 -9.54 16.49
C VAL A 60 -10.68 -10.51 16.75
N VAL A 61 -10.79 -11.72 16.19
CA VAL A 61 -9.70 -12.70 16.18
C VAL A 61 -9.35 -13.00 14.72
N LEU A 62 -8.06 -12.97 14.42
CA LEU A 62 -7.49 -13.30 13.11
C LEU A 62 -6.61 -14.53 13.29
N GLU A 63 -6.95 -15.62 12.62
CA GLU A 63 -6.20 -16.88 12.69
C GLU A 63 -5.76 -17.31 11.29
N ASP A 64 -4.50 -17.70 11.16
CA ASP A 64 -3.99 -18.35 9.94
C ASP A 64 -4.41 -19.82 9.99
N ALA A 65 -5.23 -20.24 9.03
CA ALA A 65 -5.80 -21.57 8.93
C ALA A 65 -5.36 -22.27 7.64
N ASP A 66 -5.54 -23.59 7.57
CA ASP A 66 -5.07 -24.41 6.44
C ASP A 66 -5.58 -23.97 5.05
N ASN A 67 -6.66 -23.18 4.99
CA ASN A 67 -7.28 -22.68 3.74
C ASN A 67 -7.28 -21.14 3.62
N GLY A 68 -6.45 -20.43 4.39
CA GLY A 68 -6.38 -18.97 4.41
C GLY A 68 -6.74 -18.39 5.78
N TRP A 69 -7.16 -17.13 5.83
CA TRP A 69 -7.44 -16.43 7.07
C TRP A 69 -8.85 -16.68 7.61
N CYS A 70 -8.95 -17.10 8.86
CA CYS A 70 -10.20 -17.11 9.60
C CYS A 70 -10.36 -15.82 10.40
N VAL A 71 -11.54 -15.19 10.31
CA VAL A 71 -11.88 -13.97 11.05
C VAL A 71 -13.06 -14.25 11.96
N THR A 72 -12.92 -14.04 13.26
CA THR A 72 -14.04 -14.13 14.21
C THR A 72 -14.40 -12.76 14.73
N ILE A 73 -15.66 -12.33 14.52
CA ILE A 73 -16.19 -11.03 14.98
C ILE A 73 -17.31 -11.29 15.99
N GLY A 74 -17.15 -10.79 17.22
CA GLY A 74 -18.21 -10.89 18.25
C GLY A 74 -18.62 -12.33 18.59
N GLY A 75 -17.77 -13.32 18.30
CA GLY A 75 -18.04 -14.75 18.49
C GLY A 75 -18.65 -15.46 17.27
N ILE A 76 -18.83 -14.77 16.14
CA ILE A 76 -19.24 -15.36 14.86
C ILE A 76 -17.99 -15.55 14.01
N GLU A 77 -17.75 -16.78 13.56
CA GLU A 77 -16.60 -17.16 12.75
C GLU A 77 -16.90 -17.06 11.25
N PHE A 78 -15.98 -16.43 10.51
CA PHE A 78 -16.00 -16.32 9.05
C PHE A 78 -14.72 -16.95 8.50
N SER A 79 -14.86 -18.10 7.84
CA SER A 79 -13.74 -18.74 7.12
C SER A 79 -13.57 -18.06 5.76
N LEU A 80 -12.61 -17.14 5.66
CA LEU A 80 -12.32 -16.39 4.43
C LEU A 80 -11.11 -17.02 3.73
N ARG A 81 -11.20 -17.19 2.41
CA ARG A 81 -10.11 -17.74 1.59
C ARG A 81 -9.19 -16.64 1.08
N GLU A 82 -8.92 -15.67 1.93
CA GLU A 82 -8.11 -14.51 1.56
C GLU A 82 -6.62 -14.80 1.75
N GLU A 83 -5.80 -14.29 0.84
CA GLU A 83 -4.35 -14.53 0.83
C GLU A 83 -3.63 -13.78 1.96
N THR A 84 -4.18 -12.66 2.42
CA THR A 84 -3.56 -11.80 3.43
C THR A 84 -4.55 -11.41 4.51
N ALA A 85 -4.05 -11.15 5.72
CA ALA A 85 -4.87 -10.64 6.83
C ALA A 85 -5.59 -9.33 6.46
N ARG A 86 -4.97 -8.46 5.66
CA ARG A 86 -5.60 -7.22 5.17
C ARG A 86 -6.83 -7.50 4.32
N ASN A 87 -6.72 -8.42 3.36
CA ASN A 87 -7.86 -8.81 2.53
C ASN A 87 -8.95 -9.49 3.37
N ALA A 88 -8.57 -10.31 4.35
CA ALA A 88 -9.52 -10.95 5.27
C ALA A 88 -10.30 -9.92 6.10
N ILE A 89 -9.62 -8.89 6.62
CA ILE A 89 -10.27 -7.78 7.32
C ILE A 89 -11.21 -7.03 6.37
N ASP A 90 -10.77 -6.73 5.14
CA ASP A 90 -11.62 -6.03 4.16
C ASP A 90 -12.87 -6.83 3.82
N ALA A 91 -12.72 -8.13 3.56
CA ALA A 91 -13.85 -9.02 3.28
C ALA A 91 -14.78 -9.16 4.50
N ALA A 92 -14.25 -9.19 5.73
CA ALA A 92 -15.08 -9.22 6.93
C ALA A 92 -15.86 -7.91 7.14
N ARG A 93 -15.27 -6.76 6.79
CA ARG A 93 -15.93 -5.44 6.83
C ARG A 93 -17.09 -5.30 5.85
N GLU A 94 -17.11 -6.07 4.76
CA GLU A 94 -18.20 -6.04 3.77
C GLU A 94 -19.43 -6.85 4.19
N VAL A 95 -19.31 -7.74 5.18
CA VAL A 95 -20.36 -8.69 5.59
C VAL A 95 -21.10 -8.23 6.87
N GLU A 96 -20.55 -7.27 7.61
CA GLU A 96 -21.19 -6.60 8.77
C GLU A 96 -22.23 -5.56 8.34
#